data_AF-A0A6L6Q6W6-F1
#
_entry.id   AF-A0A6L6Q6W6-F1
#
_cell.length_a   1.000
_cell.length_b   1.000
_cell.length_c   1.000
_cell.angle_alpha   90.00
_cell.angle_beta   90.00
_cell.angle_gamma   90.00
#
_symmetry.space_group_name_H-M   'P 1'
#
loop_
_entity.id
_entity.type
_entity.pdbx_description
1 polymer ?
#
loop_
_entity_poly.entity_id
_entity_poly.type
_entity_poly.pdbx_seq_one_letter_code
_entity_poly.pdbx_strand_id
1 'polypeptide(L)'
;MAMLILGLLIFLGVHSVRIVADPWRTQMRARMGEQGWKGVYSLISLAGFVLLVWGYGLARQSPVVLWVPPAATRHIAGLLTLIAFVFLAASHVPNNGIKAKVHHPMLIGVKVWAFAHLLANGNLADVILFGSFLLWAIIDFKSARQRDRVAGTVYPPGTGKGTAMAVVGGVVVWAVFAFWLHGVLIGVRPFG
;
A
#
# COMPACT_ATOMS: atom_id res chain seq x y z
N MET A 1 -16.09 5.50 -12.57
CA MET A 1 -14.69 5.68 -13.02
C MET A 1 -14.09 7.03 -12.61
N ALA A 2 -14.70 8.17 -12.96
CA ALA A 2 -14.16 9.50 -12.62
C ALA A 2 -13.82 9.68 -11.12
N MET A 3 -14.71 9.26 -10.21
CA MET A 3 -14.47 9.34 -8.76
C MET A 3 -13.28 8.49 -8.29
N LEU A 4 -13.07 7.31 -8.90
CA LEU A 4 -11.91 6.46 -8.60
C LEU A 4 -10.61 7.16 -9.01
N ILE A 5 -10.60 7.73 -10.23
CA ILE A 5 -9.44 8.48 -10.74
C ILE A 5 -9.17 9.71 -9.85
N LEU A 6 -10.20 10.47 -9.48
CA LEU A 6 -10.05 11.62 -8.59
C LEU A 6 -9.51 11.20 -7.22
N GLY A 7 -10.03 10.12 -6.65
CA GLY A 7 -9.52 9.53 -5.40
C GLY A 7 -8.04 9.14 -5.51
N LEU A 8 -7.65 8.50 -6.62
CA LEU A 8 -6.25 8.14 -6.89
C LEU A 8 -5.35 9.37 -6.98
N LEU A 9 -5.77 10.40 -7.72
CA LEU A 9 -5.00 11.63 -7.88
C LEU A 9 -4.80 12.35 -6.54
N ILE A 10 -5.85 12.47 -5.72
CA ILE A 10 -5.76 13.12 -4.42
C ILE A 10 -4.91 12.28 -3.46
N PHE A 11 -5.24 10.99 -3.33
CA PHE A 11 -4.58 10.10 -2.37
C PHE A 11 -3.11 9.89 -2.71
N LEU A 12 -2.78 9.46 -3.93
CA LEU A 12 -1.39 9.26 -4.33
C LEU A 12 -0.65 10.59 -4.47
N GLY A 13 -1.35 11.66 -4.87
CA GLY A 13 -0.78 13.01 -4.98
C GLY A 13 -0.24 13.53 -3.65
N VAL A 14 -1.04 13.48 -2.58
CA VAL A 14 -0.59 13.91 -1.24
C VAL A 14 0.55 13.03 -0.72
N HIS A 15 0.51 11.72 -0.99
CA HIS A 15 1.59 10.79 -0.64
C HIS A 15 2.87 10.99 -1.48
N SER A 16 2.76 11.66 -2.63
CA SER A 16 3.90 11.96 -3.51
C SER A 16 4.61 13.27 -3.15
N VAL A 17 4.16 14.02 -2.15
CA VAL A 17 4.77 15.30 -1.76
C VAL A 17 6.26 15.16 -1.45
N ARG A 18 6.70 14.09 -0.77
CA ARG A 18 8.14 13.86 -0.51
C ARG A 18 8.93 13.41 -1.74
N ILE A 19 8.24 12.94 -2.78
CA ILE A 19 8.85 12.53 -4.04
C ILE A 19 9.20 13.77 -4.86
N VAL A 20 8.27 14.73 -4.98
CA VAL A 20 8.37 15.86 -5.92
C VAL A 20 8.59 17.22 -5.25
N ALA A 21 8.29 17.38 -3.96
CA ALA A 21 8.21 18.67 -3.28
C ALA A 21 8.69 18.62 -1.81
N ASP A 22 9.73 17.82 -1.50
CA ASP A 22 10.25 17.68 -0.13
C ASP A 22 10.76 19.00 0.50
N PRO A 23 11.39 19.94 -0.23
CA PRO A 23 11.73 21.27 0.30
C PRO A 23 10.50 22.07 0.71
N TRP A 24 9.46 22.09 -0.13
CA TRP A 24 8.20 22.77 0.18
C TRP A 24 7.52 22.17 1.41
N ARG A 25 7.47 20.83 1.51
CA ARG A 25 7.00 20.14 2.72
C ARG A 25 7.76 20.59 3.96
N THR A 26 9.08 20.69 3.87
CA THR A 26 9.94 21.09 5.00
C THR A 26 9.61 22.51 5.44
N GLN A 27 9.43 23.43 4.49
CA GLN A 27 9.00 24.80 4.77
C GLN A 27 7.59 24.85 5.40
N MET A 28 6.63 24.07 4.89
CA MET A 28 5.29 24.00 5.47
C MET A 28 5.32 23.50 6.91
N ARG A 29 6.07 22.42 7.19
CA ARG A 29 6.26 21.92 8.55
C ARG A 29 6.88 22.97 9.48
N ALA A 30 7.79 23.81 8.99
CA ALA A 30 8.36 24.90 9.78
C ALA A 30 7.34 26.03 10.06
N ARG A 31 6.43 26.31 9.12
CA ARG A 31 5.43 27.39 9.26
C ARG A 31 4.24 27.02 10.13
N MET A 32 3.65 25.84 9.94
CA MET A 32 2.42 25.42 10.63
C MET A 32 2.65 24.40 11.75
N GLY A 33 3.93 24.05 12.01
CA GLY A 33 4.30 23.00 12.94
C GLY A 33 4.05 21.59 12.40
N GLU A 34 4.65 20.60 13.07
CA GLU A 34 4.53 19.20 12.65
C GLU A 34 3.10 18.68 12.73
N GLN A 35 2.37 19.01 13.79
CA GLN A 35 1.01 18.53 13.99
C GLN A 35 0.01 19.19 13.03
N GLY A 36 0.17 20.49 12.76
CA GLY A 36 -0.63 21.19 11.75
C GLY A 36 -0.46 20.57 10.36
N TRP A 37 0.80 20.31 9.96
CA TRP A 37 1.10 19.63 8.70
C TRP A 37 0.49 18.22 8.64
N LYS A 38 0.64 17.43 9.72
CA LYS A 38 0.06 16.09 9.79
C LYS A 38 -1.46 16.13 9.71
N GLY A 39 -2.13 17.09 10.37
CA GLY A 39 -3.58 17.25 10.31
C GLY A 39 -4.08 17.51 8.89
N VAL A 40 -3.50 18.50 8.19
CA VAL A 40 -3.86 18.81 6.79
C VAL A 40 -3.58 17.61 5.88
N TYR A 41 -2.39 17.00 6.01
CA TYR A 41 -2.01 15.81 5.25
C TYR A 41 -3.02 14.67 5.45
N SER A 42 -3.42 14.40 6.70
CA SER A 42 -4.36 13.34 7.06
C SER A 42 -5.76 13.61 6.53
N LEU A 43 -6.24 14.86 6.58
CA LEU A 43 -7.56 15.22 6.04
C LEU A 43 -7.63 15.02 4.52
N ILE A 44 -6.61 15.49 3.79
CA ILE A 44 -6.54 15.31 2.34
C ILE A 44 -6.42 13.82 1.98
N SER A 45 -5.58 13.09 2.72
CA SER A 45 -5.43 11.64 2.56
C SER A 45 -6.76 10.90 2.81
N LEU A 46 -7.50 11.27 3.86
CA LEU A 46 -8.79 10.66 4.18
C LEU A 46 -9.82 10.96 3.10
N ALA A 47 -9.89 12.21 2.61
CA ALA A 47 -10.79 12.57 1.52
C ALA A 47 -10.49 11.76 0.25
N GLY A 48 -9.21 11.65 -0.13
CA GLY A 48 -8.77 10.81 -1.25
C GLY A 48 -9.14 9.33 -1.04
N PHE A 49 -8.95 8.80 0.17
CA PHE A 49 -9.29 7.42 0.50
C PHE A 49 -10.80 7.15 0.43
N VAL A 50 -11.65 8.04 0.95
CA VAL A 50 -13.11 7.94 0.85
C VAL A 50 -13.54 7.92 -0.62
N LEU A 51 -12.95 8.80 -1.45
CA LEU A 51 -13.21 8.82 -2.89
C LEU A 51 -12.75 7.55 -3.60
N LEU A 52 -11.64 6.93 -3.17
CA LEU A 52 -11.21 5.64 -3.69
C LEU A 52 -12.25 4.55 -3.39
N VAL A 53 -12.67 4.43 -2.13
CA VAL A 53 -13.65 3.42 -1.70
C VAL A 53 -14.96 3.61 -2.44
N TRP A 54 -15.49 4.83 -2.45
CA TRP A 54 -16.76 5.14 -3.11
C TRP A 54 -16.66 4.99 -4.63
N GLY A 55 -15.61 5.54 -5.24
CA GLY A 55 -15.38 5.50 -6.68
C GLY A 55 -15.19 4.08 -7.22
N TYR A 56 -14.49 3.23 -6.47
CA TYR A 56 -14.37 1.80 -6.77
C TYR A 56 -15.72 1.08 -6.60
N GLY A 57 -16.44 1.37 -5.51
CA GLY A 57 -17.78 0.85 -5.26
C GLY A 57 -18.80 1.20 -6.35
N LEU A 58 -18.70 2.39 -6.95
CA LEU A 58 -19.49 2.75 -8.14
C LEU A 58 -19.01 2.01 -9.38
N ALA A 59 -17.70 1.94 -9.61
CA ALA A 59 -17.13 1.32 -10.82
C ALA A 59 -17.44 -0.18 -10.94
N ARG A 60 -17.54 -0.90 -9.82
CA ARG A 60 -17.87 -2.34 -9.80
C ARG A 60 -19.35 -2.67 -10.06
N GLN A 61 -20.25 -1.67 -10.05
CA GLN A 61 -21.67 -1.90 -10.34
C GLN A 61 -21.93 -2.08 -11.84
N SER A 62 -21.04 -1.54 -12.68
CA SER A 62 -21.06 -1.73 -14.13
C SER A 62 -19.64 -2.05 -14.60
N PRO A 63 -19.14 -3.26 -14.30
CA PRO A 63 -17.75 -3.62 -14.52
C PRO A 63 -17.45 -3.71 -16.02
N VAL A 64 -16.35 -3.07 -16.42
CA VAL A 64 -15.75 -3.26 -17.75
C VAL A 64 -14.70 -4.36 -17.61
N VAL A 65 -15.02 -5.55 -18.08
CA VAL A 65 -14.12 -6.71 -18.06
C VAL A 65 -13.13 -6.56 -19.21
N LEU A 66 -11.83 -6.56 -18.92
CA LEU A 66 -10.77 -6.55 -19.93
C LEU A 66 -10.32 -7.97 -20.26
N TRP A 67 -10.19 -8.81 -19.22
CA TRP A 67 -9.94 -10.25 -19.37
C TRP A 67 -10.49 -11.01 -18.15
N VAL A 68 -10.57 -12.33 -18.27
CA VAL A 68 -10.93 -13.22 -17.17
C VAL A 68 -9.67 -13.98 -16.74
N PRO A 69 -9.11 -13.70 -15.55
CA PRO A 69 -7.94 -14.40 -15.04
C PRO A 69 -8.23 -15.90 -14.84
N PRO A 70 -7.27 -16.80 -15.15
CA PRO A 70 -7.41 -18.23 -14.83
C PRO A 70 -7.64 -18.44 -13.33
N ALA A 71 -8.53 -19.37 -12.95
CA ALA A 71 -8.90 -19.59 -11.56
C ALA A 71 -7.70 -19.87 -10.62
N ALA A 72 -6.62 -20.45 -11.13
CA ALA A 72 -5.40 -20.71 -10.37
C ALA A 72 -4.70 -19.43 -9.87
N THR A 73 -4.85 -18.28 -10.56
CA THR A 73 -4.13 -17.04 -10.21
C THR A 73 -4.59 -16.47 -8.87
N ARG A 74 -5.82 -16.78 -8.41
CA ARG A 74 -6.30 -16.38 -7.09
C ARG A 74 -5.49 -17.00 -5.94
N HIS A 75 -5.00 -18.24 -6.11
CA HIS A 75 -4.19 -18.92 -5.10
C HIS A 75 -2.78 -18.33 -5.03
N ILE A 76 -2.21 -18.00 -6.20
CA ILE A 76 -0.93 -17.28 -6.30
C ILE A 76 -1.07 -15.90 -5.65
N ALA A 77 -2.14 -15.17 -5.94
CA ALA A 77 -2.41 -13.88 -5.32
C ALA A 77 -2.60 -13.98 -3.80
N GLY A 78 -3.26 -15.04 -3.32
CA GLY A 78 -3.35 -15.35 -1.89
C GLY A 78 -1.98 -15.49 -1.21
N LEU A 79 -1.06 -16.23 -1.84
CA LEU A 79 0.30 -16.39 -1.33
C LEU A 79 1.11 -15.07 -1.39
N LEU A 80 1.02 -14.33 -2.49
CA LEU A 80 1.72 -13.05 -2.63
C LEU A 80 1.18 -12.00 -1.64
N THR A 81 -0.13 -11.97 -1.41
CA THR A 81 -0.70 -11.07 -0.40
C THR A 81 -0.28 -11.46 1.02
N LEU A 82 -0.08 -12.74 1.34
CA LEU A 82 0.54 -13.13 2.60
C LEU A 82 1.93 -12.50 2.78
N ILE A 83 2.77 -12.60 1.74
CA ILE A 83 4.10 -11.97 1.74
C ILE A 83 3.97 -10.45 1.91
N ALA A 84 3.00 -9.81 1.24
CA ALA A 84 2.75 -8.38 1.37
C ALA A 84 2.37 -7.98 2.82
N PHE A 85 1.55 -8.78 3.50
CA PHE A 85 1.15 -8.52 4.89
C PHE A 85 2.31 -8.72 5.87
N VAL A 86 3.22 -9.67 5.61
CA VAL A 86 4.46 -9.80 6.39
C VAL A 86 5.33 -8.54 6.23
N PHE A 87 5.46 -8.00 5.02
CA PHE A 87 6.15 -6.74 4.80
C PHE A 87 5.45 -5.55 5.48
N LEU A 88 4.11 -5.51 5.45
CA LEU A 88 3.32 -4.52 6.17
C LEU A 88 3.59 -4.57 7.68
N ALA A 89 3.52 -5.75 8.28
CA ALA A 89 3.83 -5.94 9.70
C ALA A 89 5.28 -5.55 10.04
N ALA A 90 6.24 -5.96 9.20
CA ALA A 90 7.65 -5.61 9.35
C ALA A 90 7.92 -4.10 9.31
N SER A 91 7.05 -3.29 8.71
CA SER A 91 7.21 -1.83 8.73
C SER A 91 6.92 -1.21 10.11
N HIS A 92 6.06 -1.85 10.91
CA HIS A 92 5.59 -1.35 12.20
C HIS A 92 6.26 -2.03 13.40
N VAL A 93 6.64 -3.30 13.28
CA VAL A 93 7.33 -4.03 14.37
C VAL A 93 8.77 -3.50 14.51
N PRO A 94 9.21 -3.04 15.68
CA PRO A 94 10.59 -2.57 15.87
C PRO A 94 11.60 -3.73 15.83
N ASN A 95 12.88 -3.40 15.57
CA ASN A 95 14.02 -4.31 15.70
C ASN A 95 13.85 -5.66 14.97
N ASN A 96 13.32 -5.65 13.74
CA ASN A 96 13.15 -6.84 12.92
C ASN A 96 14.12 -6.86 11.73
N GLY A 97 14.61 -8.05 11.37
CA GLY A 97 15.63 -8.25 10.33
C GLY A 97 15.14 -7.94 8.92
N ILE A 98 13.83 -8.04 8.67
CA ILE A 98 13.24 -7.68 7.37
C ILE A 98 13.43 -6.18 7.13
N LYS A 99 12.99 -5.33 8.06
CA LYS A 99 13.15 -3.88 7.99
C LYS A 99 14.61 -3.47 7.99
N ALA A 100 15.47 -4.12 8.79
CA ALA A 100 16.91 -3.86 8.77
C ALA A 100 17.53 -4.12 7.38
N LYS A 101 17.09 -5.17 6.67
CA LYS A 101 17.63 -5.54 5.35
C LYS A 101 17.06 -4.70 4.21
N VAL A 102 15.75 -4.43 4.22
CA VAL A 102 15.05 -3.82 3.07
C VAL A 102 14.71 -2.35 3.24
N HIS A 103 14.86 -1.81 4.45
CA HIS A 103 14.64 -0.41 4.86
C HIS A 103 13.18 0.07 4.79
N HIS A 104 12.52 -0.09 3.63
CA HIS A 104 11.15 0.35 3.37
C HIS A 104 10.21 -0.83 3.09
N PRO A 105 10.00 -1.76 4.05
CA PRO A 105 9.19 -2.95 3.82
C PRO A 105 7.74 -2.61 3.44
N MET A 106 7.15 -1.52 3.96
CA MET A 106 5.80 -1.06 3.57
C MET A 106 5.64 -0.94 2.05
N LEU A 107 6.55 -0.23 1.39
CA LEU A 107 6.48 0.01 -0.06
C LEU A 107 6.71 -1.28 -0.86
N ILE A 108 7.51 -2.22 -0.34
CA ILE A 108 7.64 -3.55 -0.94
C ILE A 108 6.32 -4.32 -0.79
N GLY A 109 5.69 -4.26 0.38
CA GLY A 109 4.37 -4.84 0.63
C GLY A 109 3.32 -4.31 -0.35
N VAL A 110 3.25 -2.99 -0.55
CA VAL A 110 2.32 -2.37 -1.53
C VAL A 110 2.58 -2.87 -2.95
N LYS A 111 3.85 -2.98 -3.38
CA LYS A 111 4.19 -3.51 -4.72
C LYS A 111 3.70 -4.95 -4.89
N VAL A 112 4.02 -5.82 -3.92
CA VAL A 112 3.64 -7.24 -3.98
C VAL A 112 2.13 -7.38 -3.92
N TRP A 113 1.45 -6.62 -3.07
CA TRP A 113 -0.01 -6.59 -2.97
C TRP A 113 -0.66 -6.14 -4.28
N ALA A 114 -0.21 -5.02 -4.85
CA ALA A 114 -0.78 -4.49 -6.08
C ALA A 114 -0.56 -5.44 -7.25
N PHE A 115 0.65 -6.01 -7.38
CA PHE A 115 0.96 -7.01 -8.40
C PHE A 115 0.09 -8.28 -8.24
N ALA A 116 -0.07 -8.78 -7.01
CA ALA A 116 -0.93 -9.92 -6.74
C ALA A 116 -2.37 -9.68 -7.20
N HIS A 117 -2.91 -8.49 -6.96
CA HIS A 117 -4.26 -8.15 -7.40
C HIS A 117 -4.37 -8.01 -8.92
N LEU A 118 -3.37 -7.47 -9.60
CA LEU A 118 -3.34 -7.43 -11.07
C LEU A 118 -3.33 -8.83 -11.70
N LEU A 119 -2.72 -9.83 -11.04
CA LEU A 119 -2.74 -11.22 -11.51
C LEU A 119 -4.12 -11.88 -11.34
N ALA A 120 -4.87 -11.50 -10.30
CA ALA A 120 -6.13 -12.13 -9.94
C ALA A 120 -7.37 -11.38 -10.42
N ASN A 121 -7.24 -10.15 -10.94
CA ASN A 121 -8.37 -9.31 -11.33
C ASN A 121 -8.18 -8.74 -12.74
N GLY A 122 -9.21 -8.82 -13.57
CA GLY A 122 -9.17 -8.39 -14.97
C GLY A 122 -10.18 -7.30 -15.35
N ASN A 123 -10.81 -6.62 -14.38
CA ASN A 123 -11.66 -5.46 -14.70
C ASN A 123 -10.83 -4.19 -14.81
N LEU A 124 -11.30 -3.24 -15.64
CA LEU A 124 -10.65 -1.95 -15.84
C LEU A 124 -10.43 -1.17 -14.54
N ALA A 125 -11.41 -1.19 -13.62
CA ALA A 125 -11.29 -0.51 -12.34
C ALA A 125 -10.16 -1.10 -11.47
N ASP A 126 -9.99 -2.43 -11.49
CA ASP A 126 -8.94 -3.13 -10.77
C ASP A 126 -7.58 -2.76 -11.34
N VAL A 127 -7.44 -2.80 -12.67
CA VAL A 127 -6.20 -2.44 -13.36
C VAL A 127 -5.79 -1.00 -13.06
N ILE A 128 -6.73 -0.07 -13.11
CA ILE A 128 -6.47 1.33 -12.80
C ILE A 128 -6.04 1.50 -11.33
N LEU A 129 -6.78 0.89 -10.39
CA LEU A 129 -6.48 0.99 -8.96
C LEU A 129 -5.11 0.38 -8.65
N PHE A 130 -4.94 -0.92 -8.88
CA PHE A 130 -3.72 -1.63 -8.50
C PHE A 130 -2.52 -1.21 -9.35
N GLY A 131 -2.71 -0.94 -10.64
CA GLY A 131 -1.65 -0.41 -11.51
C GLY A 131 -1.12 0.93 -11.05
N SER A 132 -2.00 1.86 -10.65
CA SER A 132 -1.57 3.17 -10.11
C SER A 132 -0.78 3.02 -8.82
N PHE A 133 -1.25 2.19 -7.89
CA PHE A 133 -0.53 1.91 -6.64
C PHE A 133 0.83 1.22 -6.89
N LEU A 134 0.91 0.30 -7.84
CA LEU A 134 2.16 -0.36 -8.20
C LEU A 134 3.19 0.63 -8.75
N LEU A 135 2.80 1.45 -9.73
CA LEU A 135 3.65 2.48 -10.33
C LEU A 135 4.11 3.49 -9.27
N TRP A 136 3.17 4.00 -8.47
CA TRP A 136 3.47 4.92 -7.38
C TRP A 136 4.46 4.30 -6.37
N ALA A 137 4.23 3.06 -5.93
CA ALA A 137 5.10 2.41 -4.95
C ALA A 137 6.50 2.13 -5.50
N ILE A 138 6.66 1.91 -6.81
CA ILE A 138 7.98 1.81 -7.46
C ILE A 138 8.72 3.13 -7.37
N ILE A 139 8.06 4.23 -7.74
CA ILE A 139 8.64 5.58 -7.73
C ILE A 139 8.98 6.02 -6.31
N ASP A 140 8.05 5.85 -5.36
CA ASP A 140 8.28 6.26 -3.96
C ASP A 140 9.38 5.42 -3.32
N PHE A 141 9.46 4.12 -3.60
CA PHE A 141 10.53 3.28 -3.06
C PHE A 141 11.90 3.72 -3.55
N LYS A 142 12.02 4.07 -4.84
CA LYS A 142 13.26 4.62 -5.39
C LYS A 142 13.61 5.94 -4.69
N SER A 143 12.63 6.83 -4.55
CA SER A 143 12.78 8.12 -3.89
C SER A 143 13.21 7.98 -2.41
N ALA A 144 12.60 7.04 -1.68
CA ALA A 144 12.92 6.75 -0.28
C ALA A 144 14.34 6.20 -0.13
N ARG A 145 14.73 5.21 -0.95
CA ARG A 145 16.10 4.67 -0.95
C ARG A 145 17.16 5.72 -1.29
N GLN A 146 16.84 6.64 -2.20
CA GLN A 146 17.73 7.75 -2.53
C GLN A 146 17.92 8.69 -1.33
N ARG A 147 16.83 9.03 -0.62
CA ARG A 147 16.91 9.85 0.61
C ARG A 147 17.73 9.16 1.69
N ASP A 148 17.51 7.87 1.92
CA ASP A 148 18.30 7.09 2.88
C ASP A 148 19.79 7.11 2.55
N ARG A 149 20.15 6.96 1.26
CA ARG A 149 21.54 7.01 0.79
C ARG A 149 22.18 8.38 1.04
N VAL A 150 21.47 9.47 0.71
CA VAL A 150 21.97 10.84 0.91
C VAL A 150 22.13 11.17 2.39
N ALA A 151 21.21 10.70 3.23
CA ALA A 151 21.25 10.94 4.67
C ALA A 151 22.17 9.97 5.45
N GLY A 152 22.79 8.98 4.78
CA GLY A 152 23.56 7.94 5.45
C GLY A 152 22.75 7.15 6.48
N THR A 153 21.46 6.93 6.20
CA THR A 153 20.53 6.33 7.19
C THR A 153 20.92 4.89 7.51
N VAL A 154 21.20 4.63 8.78
CA VAL A 154 21.49 3.29 9.31
C VAL A 154 20.25 2.76 10.02
N TYR A 155 19.78 1.59 9.60
CA TYR A 155 18.67 0.91 10.26
C TYR A 155 19.20 0.04 11.40
N PRO A 156 18.56 0.04 12.58
CA PRO A 156 18.98 -0.81 13.69
C PRO A 156 19.03 -2.28 13.28
N PRO A 157 20.01 -3.06 13.79
CA PRO A 157 20.07 -4.48 13.51
C PRO A 157 18.80 -5.19 13.97
N GLY A 158 18.37 -6.17 13.17
CA GLY A 158 17.21 -7.00 13.51
C GLY A 158 17.52 -7.99 14.62
N THR A 159 16.50 -8.31 15.42
CA THR A 159 16.52 -9.40 16.38
C THR A 159 15.69 -10.58 15.85
N GLY A 160 16.01 -11.80 16.31
CA GLY A 160 15.20 -12.99 16.00
C GLY A 160 13.75 -12.81 16.47
N LYS A 161 13.56 -12.29 17.70
CA LYS A 161 12.24 -12.00 18.26
C LYS A 161 11.44 -10.99 17.43
N GLY A 162 12.03 -9.85 17.07
CA GLY A 162 11.34 -8.83 16.25
C GLY A 162 10.98 -9.35 14.86
N THR A 163 11.83 -10.18 14.27
CA THR A 163 11.55 -10.83 12.97
C THR A 163 10.41 -11.83 13.09
N ALA A 164 10.43 -12.69 14.10
CA ALA A 164 9.34 -13.63 14.35
C ALA A 164 8.00 -12.91 14.60
N MET A 165 8.01 -11.83 15.39
CA MET A 165 6.81 -11.01 15.62
C MET A 165 6.26 -10.39 14.33
N ALA A 166 7.14 -9.89 13.44
CA ALA A 166 6.73 -9.34 12.16
C ALA A 166 6.09 -10.40 11.25
N VAL A 167 6.70 -11.59 11.17
CA VAL A 167 6.17 -12.71 10.36
C VAL A 167 4.84 -13.20 10.92
N VAL A 168 4.78 -13.54 12.21
CA VAL A 168 3.56 -14.04 12.86
C VAL A 168 2.45 -12.99 12.79
N GLY A 169 2.75 -11.72 13.09
CA GLY A 169 1.78 -10.64 12.98
C GLY A 169 1.24 -10.48 11.57
N GLY A 170 2.11 -10.53 10.55
CA GLY A 170 1.69 -10.50 9.15
C GLY A 170 0.81 -11.67 8.75
N VAL A 171 1.17 -12.90 9.15
CA VAL A 171 0.39 -14.12 8.90
C VAL A 171 -0.98 -14.04 9.55
N VAL A 172 -1.06 -13.62 10.82
CA VAL A 172 -2.33 -13.51 11.54
C VAL A 172 -3.24 -12.47 10.89
N VAL A 173 -2.72 -11.27 10.62
CA VAL A 173 -3.53 -10.21 9.99
C VAL A 173 -3.94 -10.62 8.57
N TRP A 174 -3.06 -11.29 7.81
CA TRP A 174 -3.42 -11.84 6.50
C TRP A 174 -4.53 -12.88 6.60
N ALA A 175 -4.46 -13.82 7.55
CA ALA A 175 -5.49 -14.85 7.71
C ALA A 175 -6.84 -14.23 8.07
N VAL A 176 -6.87 -13.32 9.04
CA VAL A 176 -8.09 -12.57 9.41
C VAL A 176 -8.64 -11.81 8.19
N PHE A 177 -7.77 -11.19 7.40
CA PHE A 177 -8.21 -10.44 6.24
C PHE A 177 -8.72 -11.35 5.12
N ALA A 178 -7.92 -12.32 4.67
CA ALA A 178 -8.21 -13.15 3.52
C ALA A 178 -9.43 -14.06 3.72
N PHE A 179 -9.64 -14.58 4.93
CA PHE A 179 -10.75 -15.51 5.21
C PHE A 179 -12.03 -14.81 5.71
N TRP A 180 -11.94 -13.57 6.21
CA TRP A 180 -13.12 -12.89 6.76
C TRP A 180 -13.27 -11.45 6.25
N LEU A 181 -12.33 -10.55 6.58
CA LEU A 181 -12.52 -9.12 6.28
C LEU A 181 -12.59 -8.80 4.78
N HIS A 182 -11.94 -9.60 3.93
CA HIS A 182 -12.01 -9.41 2.49
C HIS A 182 -13.44 -9.66 1.98
N GLY A 183 -14.14 -10.65 2.55
CA GLY A 183 -15.55 -10.88 2.28
C GLY A 183 -16.43 -9.73 2.80
N VAL A 184 -16.21 -9.29 4.03
CA VAL A 184 -17.04 -8.26 4.69
C VAL A 184 -16.84 -6.86 4.08
N LEU A 185 -15.59 -6.45 3.88
CA LEU A 185 -15.22 -5.10 3.47
C LEU A 185 -15.15 -4.93 1.95
N ILE A 186 -14.71 -5.98 1.24
CA ILE A 186 -14.51 -5.92 -0.22
C ILE A 186 -15.61 -6.69 -0.96
N GLY A 187 -16.36 -7.59 -0.30
CA GLY A 187 -17.41 -8.37 -0.96
C GLY A 187 -16.86 -9.47 -1.89
N VAL A 188 -15.62 -9.88 -1.71
CA VAL A 188 -14.98 -10.96 -2.48
C VAL A 188 -14.37 -11.95 -1.49
N ARG A 189 -14.57 -13.25 -1.69
CA ARG A 189 -13.98 -14.32 -0.87
C ARG A 189 -12.88 -15.04 -1.66
N PRO A 190 -11.59 -14.76 -1.39
CA PRO A 190 -10.48 -15.32 -2.17
C PRO A 190 -10.40 -16.85 -2.18
N PHE A 191 -10.88 -17.49 -1.11
CA PHE A 191 -10.77 -18.94 -0.90
C PHE A 191 -12.12 -19.68 -0.81
N GLY A 192 -13.24 -19.02 -1.12
CA GLY A 192 -14.61 -19.57 -0.99
C GLY A 192 -15.44 -18.88 0.08
#